data_AF-A0A834XHI2-F1
#
_entry.id   AF-A0A834XHI2-F1
#
_cell.length_a   1.000
_cell.length_b   1.000
_cell.length_c   1.000
_cell.angle_alpha   90.00
_cell.angle_beta   90.00
_cell.angle_gamma   90.00
#
_symmetry.space_group_name_H-M   'P 1'
#
loop_
_entity.id
_entity.type
_entity.pdbx_description
1 polymer ?
#
loop_
_entity_poly.entity_id
_entity_poly.type
_entity_poly.pdbx_seq_one_letter_code
_entity_poly.pdbx_strand_id
1 'polypeptide(L)'
;MYYSGVHAAPPPPPPEADETSYTKKHRRAFASSFFTLFAEVTRLLRTTRRGELNHDDRHYITQCCNSLESAGFDASWLNYVRECMKECDEAEAEMDMVKRMLEETERKASTLKAQLESIKKASKLRDFIES
;
A
#
# COMPACT_ATOMS: atom_id res chain seq x y z
N MET A 1 79.52 -44.25 10.79
CA MET A 1 78.27 -43.57 11.17
C MET A 1 77.58 -43.12 9.90
N TYR A 2 76.47 -43.74 9.51
CA TYR A 2 75.63 -43.29 8.38
C TYR A 2 74.26 -42.92 8.96
N TYR A 3 73.92 -41.63 8.91
CA TYR A 3 72.56 -41.18 9.24
C TYR A 3 71.68 -41.33 7.99
N SER A 4 70.69 -42.22 8.11
CA SER A 4 69.57 -42.39 7.20
C SER A 4 68.64 -41.18 7.34
N GLY A 5 68.60 -40.30 6.34
CA GLY A 5 67.67 -39.17 6.26
C GLY A 5 66.45 -39.54 5.43
N VAL A 6 65.33 -39.86 6.09
CA VAL A 6 64.02 -39.99 5.46
C VAL A 6 63.53 -38.60 5.07
N HIS A 7 63.44 -38.30 3.78
CA HIS A 7 62.79 -37.09 3.29
C HIS A 7 61.27 -37.20 3.54
N ALA A 8 60.77 -36.53 4.57
CA ALA A 8 59.34 -36.34 4.77
C ALA A 8 58.80 -35.39 3.68
N ALA A 9 57.79 -35.83 2.95
CA ALA A 9 57.08 -34.98 1.98
C ALA A 9 56.40 -33.80 2.71
N PRO A 10 56.37 -32.60 2.11
CA PRO A 10 55.70 -31.45 2.71
C PRO A 10 54.19 -31.73 2.86
N PRO A 11 53.54 -31.22 3.92
CA PRO A 11 52.11 -31.38 4.11
C PRO A 11 51.35 -30.74 2.94
N PRO A 12 50.21 -31.34 2.53
CA PRO A 12 49.38 -30.76 1.49
C PRO A 12 48.89 -29.36 1.91
N PRO A 13 48.75 -28.41 0.97
CA PRO A 13 48.20 -27.11 1.27
C PRO A 13 46.78 -27.26 1.84
N PRO A 14 46.36 -26.39 2.78
CA PRO A 14 45.00 -26.40 3.29
C PRO A 14 44.01 -26.26 2.12
N PRO A 15 42.85 -26.93 2.18
CA PRO A 15 41.85 -26.83 1.13
C PRO A 15 41.44 -25.36 0.98
N GLU A 16 41.64 -24.81 -0.22
CA GLU A 16 41.17 -23.47 -0.58
C GLU A 16 39.68 -23.40 -0.25
N ALA A 17 39.34 -22.60 0.76
CA ALA A 17 37.96 -22.31 1.08
C ALA A 17 37.35 -21.61 -0.14
N ASP A 18 36.46 -22.32 -0.83
CA ASP A 18 35.70 -21.81 -1.96
C ASP A 18 34.72 -20.70 -1.48
N GLU A 19 35.25 -19.49 -1.34
CA GLU A 19 34.52 -18.26 -0.96
C GLU A 19 33.37 -17.92 -1.93
N THR A 20 33.27 -18.61 -3.08
CA THR A 20 32.22 -18.37 -4.07
C THR A 20 30.88 -19.02 -3.72
N SER A 21 30.86 -20.01 -2.83
CA SER A 21 29.65 -20.76 -2.46
C SER A 21 28.77 -20.00 -1.45
N TYR A 22 29.39 -19.26 -0.53
CA TYR A 22 28.67 -18.51 0.51
C TYR A 22 27.94 -17.29 -0.07
N THR A 23 28.57 -16.58 -1.01
CA THR A 23 28.01 -15.37 -1.64
C THR A 23 26.84 -15.68 -2.58
N LYS A 24 26.87 -16.78 -3.35
CA LYS A 24 25.77 -17.19 -4.23
C LYS A 24 24.49 -17.55 -3.48
N LYS A 25 24.60 -18.28 -2.36
CA LYS A 25 23.43 -18.68 -1.55
C LYS A 25 22.76 -17.48 -0.89
N HIS A 26 23.55 -16.58 -0.32
CA HIS A 26 23.03 -15.35 0.29
C HIS A 26 22.39 -14.42 -0.74
N ARG A 27 23.01 -14.23 -1.91
CA ARG A 27 22.44 -13.40 -2.99
C ARG A 27 21.11 -13.95 -3.51
N ARG A 28 20.93 -15.26 -3.52
CA ARG A 28 19.67 -15.94 -3.92
C ARG A 28 18.56 -15.78 -2.86
N ALA A 29 18.91 -15.87 -1.58
CA ALA A 29 17.96 -15.60 -0.49
C ALA A 29 17.55 -14.12 -0.44
N PHE A 30 18.51 -13.21 -0.63
CA PHE A 30 18.27 -11.76 -0.72
C PHE A 30 17.42 -11.38 -1.93
N ALA A 31 17.69 -11.97 -3.10
CA ALA A 31 16.84 -11.79 -4.28
C ALA A 31 15.44 -12.38 -4.07
N SER A 32 15.32 -13.48 -3.32
CA SER A 32 14.02 -14.08 -3.01
C SER A 32 13.17 -13.19 -2.12
N SER A 33 13.74 -12.49 -1.14
CA SER A 33 12.98 -11.58 -0.26
C SER A 33 12.43 -10.38 -1.03
N PHE A 34 13.23 -9.75 -1.89
CA PHE A 34 12.74 -8.63 -2.70
C PHE A 34 11.76 -9.06 -3.79
N PHE A 35 11.95 -10.24 -4.39
CA PHE A 35 10.96 -10.79 -5.31
C PHE A 35 9.62 -11.08 -4.62
N THR A 36 9.67 -11.59 -3.38
CA THR A 36 8.45 -11.77 -2.56
C THR A 36 7.76 -10.44 -2.28
N LEU A 37 8.49 -9.40 -1.85
CA LEU A 37 7.92 -8.07 -1.61
C LEU A 37 7.28 -7.50 -2.89
N PHE A 38 7.96 -7.62 -4.03
CA PHE A 38 7.41 -7.22 -5.33
C PHE A 38 6.11 -7.98 -5.68
N ALA A 39 6.11 -9.30 -5.48
CA ALA A 39 4.95 -10.15 -5.75
C ALA A 39 3.78 -9.81 -4.82
N GLU A 40 4.04 -9.53 -3.55
CA GLU A 40 3.04 -9.12 -2.57
C GLU A 40 2.41 -7.77 -2.93
N VAL A 41 3.22 -6.75 -3.21
CA VAL A 41 2.72 -5.44 -3.64
C VAL A 41 1.90 -5.58 -4.92
N THR A 42 2.41 -6.30 -5.92
CA THR A 42 1.68 -6.51 -7.18
C THR A 42 0.38 -7.27 -6.97
N ARG A 43 0.37 -8.27 -6.07
CA ARG A 43 -0.84 -9.02 -5.71
C ARG A 43 -1.85 -8.10 -5.05
N LEU A 44 -1.45 -7.28 -4.08
CA LEU A 44 -2.34 -6.33 -3.39
C LEU A 44 -2.95 -5.33 -4.37
N LEU A 45 -2.14 -4.75 -5.26
CA LEU A 45 -2.62 -3.81 -6.29
C LEU A 45 -3.53 -4.46 -7.35
N ARG A 46 -3.38 -5.76 -7.64
CA ARG A 46 -4.24 -6.48 -8.60
C ARG A 46 -5.53 -7.03 -8.00
N THR A 47 -5.47 -7.49 -6.76
CA THR A 47 -6.60 -8.17 -6.09
C THR A 47 -7.57 -7.19 -5.45
N THR A 48 -7.06 -6.04 -5.04
CA THR A 48 -7.88 -4.94 -4.53
C THR A 48 -8.32 -4.11 -5.72
N ARG A 49 -9.63 -3.83 -5.88
CA ARG A 49 -10.07 -2.86 -6.89
C ARG A 49 -9.36 -1.54 -6.61
N ARG A 50 -8.90 -0.85 -7.65
CA ARG A 50 -8.31 0.50 -7.51
C ARG A 50 -9.27 1.36 -6.68
N GLY A 51 -8.81 1.87 -5.53
CA GLY A 51 -9.62 2.65 -4.59
C GLY A 51 -10.13 1.90 -3.34
N GLU A 52 -9.93 0.59 -3.21
CA GLU A 52 -10.38 -0.19 -2.04
C GLU A 52 -9.23 -0.61 -1.10
N LEU A 53 -8.00 -0.15 -1.35
CA LEU A 53 -6.90 -0.39 -0.40
C LEU A 53 -7.20 0.35 0.88
N ASN A 54 -7.34 -0.36 1.99
CA ASN A 54 -7.50 0.28 3.29
C ASN A 54 -6.18 0.90 3.76
N HIS A 55 -6.23 1.68 4.84
CA HIS A 55 -5.07 2.35 5.40
C HIS A 55 -3.90 1.39 5.72
N ASP A 56 -4.18 0.22 6.27
CA ASP A 56 -3.17 -0.76 6.66
C ASP A 56 -2.47 -1.37 5.44
N ASP A 57 -3.22 -1.66 4.38
CA ASP A 57 -2.67 -2.13 3.11
C ASP A 57 -1.75 -1.08 2.47
N ARG A 58 -2.16 0.20 2.47
CA ARG A 58 -1.35 1.31 1.94
C ARG A 58 -0.07 1.51 2.75
N HIS A 59 -0.17 1.42 4.08
CA HIS A 59 0.98 1.51 4.97
C HIS A 59 1.96 0.33 4.75
N TYR A 60 1.44 -0.89 4.62
CA TYR A 60 2.25 -2.06 4.33
C TYR A 60 2.94 -1.97 2.96
N ILE A 61 2.22 -1.58 1.90
CA ILE A 61 2.79 -1.35 0.57
C ILE A 61 3.91 -0.31 0.63
N THR A 62 3.73 0.77 1.41
CA THR A 62 4.77 1.79 1.60
C THR A 62 6.05 1.21 2.23
N GLN A 63 5.93 0.36 3.24
CA GLN A 63 7.09 -0.31 3.85
C GLN A 63 7.81 -1.24 2.87
N CYS A 64 7.04 -1.99 2.07
CA CYS A 64 7.59 -2.84 1.01
C CYS A 64 8.33 -2.01 -0.04
N CYS A 65 7.74 -0.90 -0.50
CA CYS A 65 8.36 0.02 -1.45
C CYS A 65 9.65 0.64 -0.91
N ASN A 66 9.69 1.08 0.36
CA ASN A 66 10.90 1.62 0.97
C ASN A 66 12.02 0.57 1.02
N SER A 67 11.66 -0.68 1.35
CA SER A 67 12.61 -1.79 1.36
C SER A 67 13.17 -2.08 -0.05
N LEU A 68 12.30 -2.06 -1.06
CA LEU A 68 12.69 -2.24 -2.47
C LEU A 68 13.54 -1.07 -2.99
N GLU A 69 13.20 0.17 -2.64
CA GLU A 69 13.96 1.38 -2.99
C GLU A 69 15.36 1.35 -2.40
N SER A 70 15.50 0.97 -1.12
CA SER A 70 16.79 0.81 -0.46
C SER A 70 17.68 -0.27 -1.11
N ALA A 71 17.06 -1.23 -1.80
CA ALA A 71 17.74 -2.29 -2.54
C ALA A 71 18.06 -1.91 -4.01
N GLY A 72 17.74 -0.69 -4.44
CA GLY A 72 17.96 -0.22 -5.81
C GLY A 72 16.97 -0.79 -6.81
N PHE A 73 15.74 -1.13 -6.38
CA PHE A 73 14.69 -1.59 -7.29
C PHE A 73 14.25 -0.47 -8.25
N ASP A 74 13.58 -0.87 -9.33
CA ASP A 74 13.19 0.03 -10.42
C ASP A 74 12.34 1.22 -9.93
N ALA A 75 12.85 2.43 -10.15
CA ALA A 75 12.21 3.67 -9.71
C ALA A 75 10.89 3.96 -10.45
N SER A 76 10.77 3.53 -11.71
CA SER A 76 9.55 3.75 -12.50
C SER A 76 8.39 2.91 -11.95
N TRP A 77 8.66 1.67 -11.56
CA TRP A 77 7.70 0.79 -10.90
C TRP A 77 7.32 1.31 -9.53
N LEU A 78 8.29 1.74 -8.71
CA LEU A 78 8.01 2.35 -7.40
C LEU A 78 7.13 3.60 -7.54
N ASN A 79 7.38 4.43 -8.56
CA ASN A 79 6.55 5.59 -8.84
C ASN A 79 5.12 5.19 -9.23
N TYR A 80 4.96 4.17 -10.07
CA TYR A 80 3.65 3.62 -10.43
C TYR A 80 2.87 3.16 -9.18
N VAL A 81 3.52 2.46 -8.26
CA VAL A 81 2.89 2.02 -7.00
C VAL A 81 2.46 3.21 -6.15
N ARG A 82 3.31 4.24 -6.03
CA ARG A 82 3.00 5.47 -5.29
C ARG A 82 1.79 6.22 -5.88
N GLU A 83 1.72 6.36 -7.20
CA GLU A 83 0.55 6.96 -7.86
C GLU A 83 -0.73 6.14 -7.62
N CYS A 84 -0.65 4.81 -7.64
CA CYS A 84 -1.81 3.97 -7.33
C CYS A 84 -2.33 4.18 -5.90
N MET A 85 -1.45 4.43 -4.94
CA MET A 85 -1.86 4.75 -3.57
C MET A 85 -2.48 6.15 -3.48
N LYS A 86 -1.93 7.13 -4.21
CA LYS A 86 -2.46 8.50 -4.28
C LYS A 86 -3.87 8.55 -4.87
N GLU A 87 -4.14 7.78 -5.93
CA GLU A 87 -5.49 7.60 -6.48
C GLU A 87 -6.50 7.12 -5.41
N CYS A 88 -6.06 6.30 -4.45
CA CYS A 88 -6.91 5.82 -3.36
C CYS A 88 -7.23 6.92 -2.33
N ASP A 89 -6.23 7.73 -1.94
CA ASP A 89 -6.44 8.84 -1.01
C ASP A 89 -7.35 9.93 -1.62
N GLU A 90 -7.23 10.18 -2.93
CA GLU A 90 -8.10 11.10 -3.67
C GLU A 90 -9.55 10.60 -3.70
N ALA A 91 -9.77 9.31 -3.97
CA ALA A 91 -11.11 8.71 -3.95
C ALA A 91 -11.77 8.77 -2.56
N GLU A 92 -10.99 8.56 -1.49
CA GLU A 92 -11.48 8.67 -0.11
C GLU A 92 -11.91 10.12 0.20
N ALA A 93 -11.10 11.11 -0.20
CA ALA A 93 -11.41 12.52 -0.02
C ALA A 93 -12.66 12.97 -0.81
N GLU A 94 -12.83 12.48 -2.05
CA GLU A 94 -14.03 12.73 -2.85
C GLU A 94 -15.28 12.13 -2.19
N MET A 95 -15.19 10.91 -1.68
CA MET A 95 -16.30 10.27 -0.96
C MET A 95 -16.71 11.08 0.28
N ASP A 96 -15.74 11.56 1.06
CA ASP A 96 -15.99 12.42 2.22
C ASP A 96 -16.60 13.77 1.84
N MET A 97 -16.22 14.34 0.70
CA MET A 97 -16.86 15.55 0.17
C MET A 97 -18.32 15.29 -0.21
N VAL A 98 -18.59 14.20 -0.93
CA VAL A 98 -19.95 13.80 -1.35
C VAL A 98 -20.83 13.56 -0.13
N LYS A 99 -20.31 12.88 0.90
CA LYS A 99 -21.04 12.63 2.15
C LYS A 99 -21.46 13.94 2.83
N ARG A 100 -20.53 14.91 2.95
CA ARG A 100 -20.85 16.23 3.52
C ARG A 100 -21.90 16.98 2.70
N MET A 101 -21.81 16.91 1.38
CA MET A 101 -22.81 17.52 0.48
C MET A 101 -24.19 16.88 0.63
N LEU A 102 -24.24 15.56 0.83
CA LEU A 102 -25.48 14.83 1.07
C LEU A 102 -26.11 15.29 2.39
N GLU A 103 -25.35 15.31 3.48
CA GLU A 103 -25.83 15.78 4.80
C GLU A 103 -26.34 17.22 4.74
N GLU A 104 -25.66 18.11 4.01
CA GLU A 104 -26.11 19.48 3.77
C GLU A 104 -27.44 19.54 3.02
N THR A 105 -27.57 18.73 1.99
CA THR A 105 -28.76 18.67 1.14
C THR A 105 -29.96 18.13 1.92
N GLU A 106 -29.77 17.10 2.73
CA GLU A 106 -30.81 16.55 3.61
C GLU A 106 -31.30 17.57 4.64
N ARG A 107 -30.38 18.37 5.20
CA ARG A 107 -30.74 19.44 6.15
C ARG A 107 -31.56 20.54 5.47
N LYS A 108 -31.17 20.95 4.26
CA LYS A 108 -31.92 21.91 3.45
C LYS A 108 -33.30 21.38 3.09
N ALA A 109 -33.39 20.12 2.65
CA ALA A 109 -34.66 19.47 2.33
C ALA A 109 -35.59 19.40 3.56
N SER A 110 -35.04 19.07 4.73
CA SER A 110 -35.80 19.05 5.99
C SER A 110 -36.32 20.44 6.37
N THR A 111 -35.50 21.47 6.19
CA THR A 111 -35.88 22.87 6.45
C THR A 111 -37.01 23.31 5.52
N LEU A 112 -36.88 23.05 4.21
CA LEU A 112 -37.91 23.38 3.22
C LEU A 112 -39.22 22.64 3.51
N LYS A 113 -39.15 21.36 3.91
CA LYS A 113 -40.32 20.58 4.30
C LYS A 113 -41.04 21.20 5.50
N ALA A 114 -40.31 21.65 6.52
CA ALA A 114 -40.89 22.33 7.68
C ALA A 114 -41.56 23.66 7.29
N GLN A 115 -40.93 24.45 6.43
CA GLN A 115 -41.50 25.70 5.91
C GLN A 115 -42.78 25.44 5.12
N LEU A 116 -42.78 24.43 4.25
CA LEU A 116 -43.94 24.06 3.44
C LEU A 116 -45.14 23.62 4.30
N GLU A 117 -44.90 22.84 5.36
CA GLU A 117 -45.96 22.49 6.31
C GLU A 117 -46.47 23.69 7.12
N SER A 118 -45.60 24.65 7.45
CA SER A 118 -46.01 25.91 8.07
C SER A 118 -46.91 26.74 7.14
N ILE A 119 -46.53 26.87 5.87
CA ILE A 119 -47.30 27.61 4.86
C ILE A 119 -48.67 26.96 4.64
N LYS A 120 -48.74 25.62 4.51
CA LYS A 120 -50.00 24.88 4.39
C LYS A 120 -50.94 25.10 5.58
N LYS A 121 -50.41 25.18 6.80
CA LYS A 121 -51.21 25.47 7.99
C LYS A 121 -51.75 26.88 7.96
N ALA A 122 -50.92 27.85 7.57
CA ALA A 122 -51.33 29.26 7.45
C ALA A 122 -52.39 29.48 6.37
N SER A 123 -52.28 28.81 5.22
CA SER A 123 -53.29 28.90 4.15
C SER A 123 -54.64 28.33 4.61
N LYS A 124 -54.64 27.13 5.22
CA LYS A 124 -55.87 26.53 5.76
C LYS A 124 -56.57 27.41 6.79
N LEU A 125 -55.80 28.09 7.65
CA LEU A 125 -56.36 29.01 8.64
C LEU A 125 -56.99 30.24 7.97
N ARG A 126 -56.35 30.77 6.94
CA ARG A 126 -56.90 31.90 6.16
C ARG A 126 -58.22 31.51 5.50
N ASP A 127 -58.26 30.37 4.82
CA ASP A 127 -59.46 29.86 4.15
C ASP A 127 -60.63 29.66 5.12
N PHE A 128 -60.34 29.31 6.39
CA PHE A 128 -61.35 29.17 7.45
C PHE A 128 -61.89 30.51 7.96
N ILE A 129 -61.08 31.57 8.00
CA ILE A 129 -61.50 32.90 8.47
C ILE A 129 -62.32 33.64 7.40
N GLU A 130 -62.02 33.41 6.12
CA GLU A 130 -62.66 34.07 4.99
C GLU A 130 -63.96 33.38 4.51
N SER A 131 -64.36 32.26 5.12
CA SER A 131 -65.57 31.49 4.80
C SER A 131 -66.69 31.67 5.81
#